data_AF-A0AAX2F2L0-F1
#
_entry.id   AF-A0AAX2F2L0-F1
#
_cell.length_a   1.000
_cell.length_b   1.000
_cell.length_c   1.000
_cell.angle_alpha   90.00
_cell.angle_beta   90.00
_cell.angle_gamma   90.00
#
_symmetry.space_group_name_H-M   'P 1'
#
loop_
_entity.id
_entity.type
_entity.pdbx_description
1 polymer ?
#
loop_
_entity_poly.entity_id
_entity_poly.type
_entity_poly.pdbx_seq_one_letter_code
_entity_poly.pdbx_strand_id
1 'polypeptide(L)'
;MKQNRYFLSLLILVLLFSCGKTILPSDNKEEDEIEKQDSSSSPDELDLYTISEFIEGDFGNREVWVHGYIVGACKRSIKQAEWEPPFTANSAVLLADSPDETDATNVISIQMVNKQMKTEIALDANPQNYGRHIAFCGVKQKYLGIPGMKKHVQASEWLDE
;
A
#
# COMPACT_ATOMS: atom_id res chain seq x y z
N MET A 1 3.27 -6.50 -31.77
CA MET A 1 2.40 -5.30 -31.88
C MET A 1 2.72 -4.40 -30.69
N LYS A 2 3.43 -3.31 -30.96
CA LYS A 2 3.89 -2.32 -29.97
C LYS A 2 3.20 -1.02 -30.37
N GLN A 3 2.42 -0.41 -29.49
CA GLN A 3 1.88 0.93 -29.71
C GLN A 3 2.15 1.78 -28.47
N ASN A 4 3.11 2.70 -28.65
CA ASN A 4 3.47 3.80 -27.76
C ASN A 4 2.32 4.82 -27.73
N ARG A 5 1.87 5.28 -26.56
CA ARG A 5 2.35 6.47 -25.81
C ARG A 5 2.34 7.78 -26.62
N TYR A 6 1.20 8.46 -26.58
CA TYR A 6 1.10 9.92 -26.74
C TYR A 6 0.05 10.43 -25.74
N PHE A 7 0.50 11.05 -24.64
CA PHE A 7 -0.38 11.85 -23.79
C PHE A 7 0.10 13.30 -23.87
N LEU A 8 -0.76 14.13 -24.44
CA LEU A 8 -0.52 15.49 -24.87
C LEU A 8 -0.55 16.40 -23.64
N SER A 9 0.60 16.92 -23.24
CA SER A 9 0.73 17.96 -22.21
C SER A 9 0.15 19.27 -22.73
N LEU A 10 -0.96 19.74 -22.15
CA LEU A 10 -1.57 21.03 -22.47
C LEU A 10 -1.38 21.97 -21.28
N LEU A 11 -0.35 22.81 -21.43
CA LEU A 11 0.01 23.93 -20.57
C LEU A 11 -1.07 25.02 -20.72
N ILE A 12 -1.83 25.34 -19.67
CA ILE A 12 -2.64 26.56 -19.62
C ILE A 12 -2.29 27.34 -18.37
N LEU A 13 -1.54 28.42 -18.63
CA LEU A 13 -1.20 29.52 -17.76
C LEU A 13 -2.48 30.27 -17.35
N VAL A 14 -2.77 30.39 -16.05
CA VAL A 14 -3.81 31.31 -15.55
C VAL A 14 -3.20 32.27 -14.54
N LEU A 15 -3.52 33.54 -14.75
CA LEU A 15 -2.83 34.74 -14.33
C LEU A 15 -3.23 35.24 -12.92
N LEU A 16 -2.21 35.73 -12.20
CA LEU A 16 -2.13 36.91 -11.33
C LEU A 16 -3.42 37.47 -10.66
N PHE A 17 -3.44 37.43 -9.32
CA PHE A 17 -3.96 38.48 -8.43
C PHE A 17 -3.05 38.49 -7.18
N SER A 18 -2.09 39.41 -7.04
CA SER A 18 -2.19 40.80 -6.57
C SER A 18 -2.52 40.99 -5.08
N CYS A 19 -1.51 41.51 -4.37
CA CYS A 19 -1.49 42.23 -3.08
C CYS A 19 -1.91 41.52 -1.77
N GLY A 20 -0.90 41.15 -0.98
CA GLY A 20 -0.33 42.08 0.01
C GLY A 20 -0.98 42.15 1.39
N LYS A 21 -0.27 41.63 2.39
CA LYS A 21 0.12 42.37 3.61
C LYS A 21 1.13 41.55 4.44
N THR A 22 2.29 42.14 4.66
CA THR A 22 3.22 41.77 5.75
C THR A 22 2.78 42.49 7.02
N ILE A 23 2.65 41.77 8.14
CA ILE A 23 2.76 42.33 9.49
C ILE A 23 3.56 41.34 10.36
N LEU A 24 4.48 41.93 11.12
CA LEU A 24 5.56 41.43 11.95
C LEU A 24 5.15 40.55 13.15
N PRO A 25 6.12 39.84 13.77
CA PRO A 25 5.90 38.96 14.92
C PRO A 25 5.67 39.77 16.20
N SER A 26 4.84 39.25 17.11
CA SER A 26 4.80 39.68 18.50
C SER A 26 4.73 38.43 19.38
N ASP A 27 5.79 38.23 20.16
CA ASP A 27 5.81 37.37 21.34
C ASP A 27 4.65 37.73 22.28
N ASN A 28 3.99 36.72 22.87
CA ASN A 28 3.60 36.65 24.29
C ASN A 28 2.90 35.31 24.63
N LYS A 29 3.61 34.50 25.42
CA LYS A 29 3.23 33.60 26.54
C LYS A 29 1.79 33.04 26.68
N GLU A 30 1.76 31.70 26.68
CA GLU A 30 1.13 30.73 27.62
C GLU A 30 -0.38 30.82 27.99
N GLU A 31 -0.98 29.62 27.97
CA GLU A 31 -2.30 29.18 28.50
C GLU A 31 -3.49 29.62 27.61
N ASP A 32 -4.29 28.74 26.99
CA ASP A 32 -4.97 27.55 27.49
C ASP A 32 -5.71 26.81 26.32
N GLU A 33 -6.12 25.57 26.56
CA GLU A 33 -7.24 24.84 25.92
C GLU A 33 -7.15 24.22 24.50
N ILE A 34 -7.16 22.87 24.49
CA ILE A 34 -7.96 21.94 23.65
C ILE A 34 -8.30 22.39 22.22
N GLU A 35 -7.72 21.74 21.19
CA GLU A 35 -8.42 21.23 19.98
C GLU A 35 -7.46 20.42 19.08
N LYS A 36 -7.79 19.15 18.82
CA LYS A 36 -8.15 18.59 17.49
C LYS A 36 -7.08 18.66 16.39
N GLN A 37 -6.88 17.48 15.78
CA GLN A 37 -6.59 17.22 14.37
C GLN A 37 -6.02 18.40 13.58
N ASP A 38 -4.74 18.32 13.23
CA ASP A 38 -4.27 18.95 11.99
C ASP A 38 -3.92 17.86 10.99
N SER A 39 -4.96 17.46 10.27
CA SER A 39 -4.85 16.98 8.91
C SER A 39 -4.25 18.09 8.05
N SER A 40 -2.92 18.15 7.95
CA SER A 40 -2.26 18.89 6.88
C SER A 40 -2.34 18.08 5.60
N SER A 41 -3.56 17.86 5.09
CA SER A 41 -3.78 17.21 3.81
C SER A 41 -3.35 18.18 2.70
N SER A 42 -2.09 18.05 2.28
CA SER A 42 -1.75 18.34 0.91
C SER A 42 -2.60 17.42 0.01
N PRO A 43 -3.16 17.88 -1.13
CA PRO A 43 -4.11 17.09 -1.91
C PRO A 43 -3.57 15.82 -2.59
N ASP A 44 -2.31 15.43 -2.37
CA ASP A 44 -1.64 14.35 -3.12
C ASP A 44 -0.86 13.34 -2.24
N GLU A 45 -1.03 13.34 -0.90
CA GLU A 45 -0.51 12.25 -0.07
C GLU A 45 -1.55 11.12 0.02
N LEU A 46 -1.34 10.08 -0.78
CA LEU A 46 -2.04 8.81 -0.60
C LEU A 46 -1.53 8.18 0.71
N ASP A 47 -2.40 8.07 1.72
CA ASP A 47 -2.05 7.43 2.99
C ASP A 47 -1.49 6.02 2.74
N LEU A 48 -0.21 5.84 3.05
CA LEU A 48 0.52 4.59 2.95
C LEU A 48 0.57 3.92 4.33
N TYR A 49 -0.15 2.82 4.49
CA TYR A 49 -0.31 2.14 5.78
C TYR A 49 0.65 0.95 5.92
N THR A 50 1.20 0.78 7.12
CA THR A 50 1.91 -0.45 7.52
C THR A 50 0.96 -1.65 7.58
N ILE A 51 1.50 -2.86 7.70
CA ILE A 51 0.69 -4.07 7.82
C ILE A 51 -0.12 -4.06 9.11
N SER A 52 0.49 -3.64 10.22
CA SER A 52 -0.19 -3.52 11.51
C SER A 52 -1.33 -2.51 11.48
N GLU A 53 -1.10 -1.31 10.95
CA GLU A 53 -2.16 -0.30 10.77
C GLU A 53 -3.27 -0.79 9.85
N PHE A 54 -2.92 -1.50 8.78
CA PHE A 54 -3.91 -2.07 7.88
C PHE A 54 -4.73 -3.17 8.57
N ILE A 55 -4.15 -3.98 9.46
CA ILE A 55 -4.87 -5.02 10.21
C ILE A 55 -5.89 -4.39 11.16
N GLU A 56 -5.48 -3.36 11.90
CA GLU A 56 -6.31 -2.70 12.92
C GLU A 56 -7.31 -1.70 12.35
N GLY A 57 -6.97 -1.01 11.26
CA GLY A 57 -7.74 0.10 10.70
C GLY A 57 -9.05 -0.32 10.05
N ASP A 58 -10.06 0.56 10.10
CA ASP A 58 -11.28 0.44 9.31
C ASP A 58 -11.28 1.47 8.18
N PHE A 59 -11.28 0.97 6.94
CA PHE A 59 -11.24 1.79 5.73
C PHE A 59 -12.57 1.79 4.97
N GLY A 60 -13.57 1.05 5.46
CA GLY A 60 -14.82 0.80 4.73
C GLY A 60 -14.55 0.23 3.34
N ASN A 61 -15.13 0.86 2.31
CA ASN A 61 -14.95 0.47 0.90
C ASN A 61 -13.91 1.34 0.16
N ARG A 62 -13.10 2.12 0.88
CA ARG A 62 -12.08 2.96 0.26
C ARG A 62 -10.90 2.11 -0.22
N GLU A 63 -10.27 2.56 -1.29
CA GLU A 63 -8.97 2.05 -1.71
C GLU A 63 -7.89 2.70 -0.86
N VAL A 64 -6.96 1.90 -0.36
CA VAL A 64 -5.84 2.33 0.47
C VAL A 64 -4.57 1.66 0.01
N TRP A 65 -3.43 2.31 0.24
CA TRP A 65 -2.12 1.72 0.02
C TRP A 65 -1.64 1.03 1.28
N VAL A 66 -1.14 -0.20 1.13
CA VAL A 66 -0.49 -0.94 2.20
C VAL A 66 0.86 -1.43 1.72
N HIS A 67 1.89 -1.32 2.56
CA HIS A 67 3.23 -1.80 2.23
C HIS A 67 3.78 -2.79 3.26
N GLY A 68 4.63 -3.70 2.80
CA GLY A 68 5.28 -4.70 3.64
C GLY A 68 6.18 -5.63 2.83
N TYR A 69 6.93 -6.45 3.54
CA TYR A 69 7.83 -7.44 2.94
C TYR A 69 7.06 -8.68 2.51
N ILE A 70 7.42 -9.26 1.36
CA ILE A 70 6.86 -10.54 0.92
C ILE A 70 7.46 -11.67 1.75
N VAL A 71 6.68 -12.21 2.68
CA VAL A 71 7.14 -13.24 3.64
C VAL A 71 6.62 -14.65 3.34
N GLY A 72 5.84 -14.81 2.27
CA GLY A 72 5.39 -16.14 1.86
C GLY A 72 4.34 -16.13 0.76
N ALA A 73 3.88 -17.33 0.42
CA ALA A 73 2.84 -17.55 -0.56
C ALA A 73 1.73 -18.45 0.00
N CYS A 74 0.52 -18.33 -0.55
CA CYS A 74 -0.61 -19.14 -0.08
C CYS A 74 -1.61 -19.44 -1.19
N LYS A 75 -2.20 -20.65 -1.14
CA LYS A 75 -3.09 -21.15 -2.19
C LYS A 75 -4.59 -21.07 -1.86
N ARG A 76 -5.02 -21.57 -0.69
CA ARG A 76 -6.46 -21.71 -0.37
C ARG A 76 -6.85 -21.23 1.03
N SER A 77 -5.96 -21.34 2.00
CA SER A 77 -6.18 -20.89 3.38
C SER A 77 -4.84 -20.63 4.04
N ILE A 78 -4.79 -19.67 4.97
CA ILE A 78 -3.57 -19.32 5.74
C ILE A 78 -2.92 -20.52 6.43
N LYS A 79 -3.70 -21.56 6.76
CA LYS A 79 -3.18 -22.83 7.31
C LYS A 79 -2.27 -23.62 6.34
N GLN A 80 -2.25 -23.22 5.07
CA GLN A 80 -1.44 -23.79 3.99
C GLN A 80 -0.45 -22.76 3.46
N ALA A 81 -0.06 -21.78 4.29
CA ALA A 81 0.99 -20.85 3.94
C ALA A 81 2.32 -21.58 3.72
N GLU A 82 3.01 -21.17 2.68
CA GLU A 82 4.39 -21.53 2.39
C GLU A 82 5.24 -20.34 2.83
N TRP A 83 5.92 -20.48 3.97
CA TRP A 83 6.74 -19.43 4.59
C TRP A 83 8.18 -19.43 4.09
N GLU A 84 8.63 -20.55 3.53
CA GLU A 84 9.99 -20.76 3.05
C GLU A 84 9.97 -21.41 1.65
N PRO A 85 11.03 -21.22 0.83
CA PRO A 85 11.17 -21.92 -0.44
C PRO A 85 11.25 -23.47 -0.26
N PRO A 86 10.84 -24.27 -1.26
CA PRO A 86 10.33 -23.86 -2.56
C PRO A 86 8.85 -23.49 -2.54
N PHE A 87 8.52 -22.35 -3.16
CA PHE A 87 7.14 -21.89 -3.29
C PHE A 87 6.44 -22.55 -4.48
N THR A 88 5.20 -22.98 -4.28
CA THR A 88 4.33 -23.56 -5.32
C THR A 88 3.00 -22.83 -5.44
N ALA A 89 2.68 -21.96 -4.47
CA ALA A 89 1.45 -21.19 -4.45
C ALA A 89 1.56 -19.90 -5.29
N ASN A 90 0.53 -19.66 -6.12
CA ASN A 90 0.42 -18.49 -7.00
C ASN A 90 -0.89 -17.72 -6.86
N SER A 91 -1.66 -18.04 -5.83
CA SER A 91 -2.98 -17.43 -5.60
C SER A 91 -2.91 -16.19 -4.72
N ALA A 92 -1.90 -16.13 -3.84
CA ALA A 92 -1.66 -15.01 -2.97
C ALA A 92 -0.19 -14.91 -2.56
N VAL A 93 0.26 -13.69 -2.30
CA VAL A 93 1.44 -13.42 -1.48
C VAL A 93 1.01 -12.97 -0.09
N LEU A 94 1.87 -13.20 0.90
CA LEU A 94 1.70 -12.75 2.28
C LEU A 94 2.65 -11.59 2.55
N LEU A 95 2.14 -10.54 3.20
CA LEU A 95 2.93 -9.36 3.55
C LEU A 95 2.98 -9.18 5.07
N ALA A 96 4.15 -8.78 5.59
CA ALA A 96 4.39 -8.40 6.99
C ALA A 96 5.26 -7.15 7.10
N ASP A 97 5.25 -6.51 8.28
CA ASP A 97 6.11 -5.36 8.56
C ASP A 97 7.59 -5.74 8.69
N SER A 98 7.89 -7.02 8.99
CA SER A 98 9.25 -7.57 9.09
C SER A 98 9.47 -8.66 8.03
N PRO A 99 10.64 -8.73 7.37
CA PRO A 99 10.92 -9.73 6.33
C PRO A 99 11.01 -11.17 6.84
N ASP A 100 11.22 -11.36 8.16
CA ASP A 100 11.37 -12.68 8.79
C ASP A 100 10.10 -13.14 9.52
N GLU A 101 8.96 -12.46 9.32
CA GLU A 101 7.69 -12.78 9.99
C GLU A 101 7.08 -14.10 9.47
N THR A 102 6.65 -14.94 10.41
CA THR A 102 6.01 -16.25 10.14
C THR A 102 4.71 -16.46 10.91
N ASP A 103 4.32 -15.49 11.76
CA ASP A 103 3.05 -15.50 12.46
C ASP A 103 1.91 -15.07 11.55
N ALA A 104 0.95 -15.98 11.39
CA ALA A 104 -0.26 -15.77 10.61
C ALA A 104 -1.14 -14.61 11.11
N THR A 105 -0.97 -14.13 12.36
CA THR A 105 -1.72 -12.98 12.89
C THR A 105 -1.14 -11.63 12.48
N ASN A 106 0.14 -11.59 12.10
CA ASN A 106 0.88 -10.36 11.79
C ASN A 106 1.04 -10.14 10.28
N VAL A 107 0.31 -10.92 9.48
CA VAL A 107 0.37 -10.87 8.02
C VAL A 107 -0.97 -10.51 7.41
N ILE A 108 -0.92 -9.97 6.21
CA ILE A 108 -2.08 -9.83 5.33
C ILE A 108 -1.92 -10.67 4.08
N SER A 109 -3.03 -10.98 3.41
CA SER A 109 -3.01 -11.71 2.14
C SER A 109 -3.39 -10.84 0.95
N ILE A 110 -2.54 -10.82 -0.08
CA ILE A 110 -2.81 -10.10 -1.33
C ILE A 110 -3.10 -11.10 -2.43
N GLN A 111 -4.31 -11.06 -3.00
CA GLN A 111 -4.67 -11.92 -4.12
C GLN A 111 -3.90 -11.53 -5.39
N MET A 112 -3.33 -12.51 -6.08
CA MET A 112 -2.82 -12.34 -7.44
C MET A 112 -3.99 -12.34 -8.44
N VAL A 113 -4.59 -11.16 -8.66
CA VAL A 113 -5.89 -11.03 -9.37
C VAL A 113 -5.77 -11.20 -10.89
N ASN A 114 -4.62 -10.88 -11.47
CA ASN A 114 -4.42 -10.91 -12.91
C ASN A 114 -3.17 -11.75 -13.28
N LYS A 115 -3.00 -12.01 -14.58
CA LYS A 115 -1.87 -12.80 -15.08
C LYS A 115 -0.53 -12.12 -14.81
N GLN A 116 -0.47 -10.80 -14.93
CA GLN A 116 0.77 -10.03 -14.75
C GLN A 116 1.33 -10.19 -13.33
N MET A 117 0.49 -10.01 -12.30
CA MET A 117 0.90 -10.23 -10.91
C MET A 117 1.39 -11.66 -10.68
N LYS A 118 0.72 -12.66 -11.26
CA LYS A 118 1.17 -14.06 -11.18
C LYS A 118 2.53 -14.29 -11.85
N THR A 119 2.84 -13.56 -12.92
CA THR A 119 4.10 -13.72 -13.64
C THR A 119 5.24 -12.86 -13.12
N GLU A 120 4.95 -11.75 -12.44
CA GLU A 120 5.96 -10.75 -12.01
C GLU A 120 6.16 -10.71 -10.49
N ILE A 121 5.14 -11.06 -9.70
CA ILE A 121 5.15 -10.91 -8.24
C ILE A 121 5.14 -12.27 -7.54
N ALA A 122 4.26 -13.19 -7.96
CA ALA A 122 4.06 -14.46 -7.26
C ALA A 122 5.36 -15.28 -7.13
N LEU A 123 5.55 -15.88 -5.95
CA LEU A 123 6.80 -16.54 -5.57
C LEU A 123 7.06 -17.87 -6.27
N ASP A 124 6.03 -18.54 -6.79
CA ASP A 124 6.21 -19.77 -7.59
C ASP A 124 6.98 -19.50 -8.88
N ALA A 125 6.68 -18.38 -9.54
CA ALA A 125 7.36 -17.92 -10.74
C ALA A 125 8.60 -17.06 -10.44
N ASN A 126 8.58 -16.34 -9.31
CA ASN A 126 9.62 -15.36 -8.93
C ASN A 126 10.08 -15.57 -7.49
N PRO A 127 10.80 -16.67 -7.18
CA PRO A 127 11.27 -16.94 -5.82
C PRO A 127 12.21 -15.85 -5.28
N GLN A 128 12.88 -15.09 -6.16
CA GLN A 128 13.71 -13.95 -5.78
C GLN A 128 12.93 -12.77 -5.18
N ASN A 129 11.60 -12.77 -5.27
CA ASN A 129 10.77 -11.74 -4.67
C ASN A 129 10.54 -11.93 -3.17
N TYR A 130 10.90 -13.10 -2.63
CA TYR A 130 10.84 -13.35 -1.20
C TYR A 130 11.76 -12.38 -0.45
N GLY A 131 11.22 -11.74 0.60
CA GLY A 131 11.89 -10.71 1.39
C GLY A 131 11.96 -9.32 0.74
N ARG A 132 11.44 -9.12 -0.48
CA ARG A 132 11.41 -7.78 -1.12
C ARG A 132 10.26 -6.93 -0.56
N HIS A 133 10.48 -5.61 -0.52
CA HIS A 133 9.50 -4.63 -0.04
C HIS A 133 8.60 -4.14 -1.18
N ILE A 134 7.28 -4.21 -0.99
CA ILE A 134 6.30 -3.83 -2.01
C ILE A 134 5.09 -3.17 -1.36
N ALA A 135 4.45 -2.26 -2.08
CA ALA A 135 3.16 -1.66 -1.75
C ALA A 135 2.07 -2.16 -2.69
N PHE A 136 0.84 -2.29 -2.18
CA PHE A 136 -0.36 -2.60 -2.96
C PHE A 136 -1.47 -1.61 -2.65
N CYS A 137 -2.20 -1.21 -3.69
CA CYS A 137 -3.42 -0.42 -3.58
C CYS A 137 -4.65 -1.28 -3.78
N GLY A 138 -5.61 -1.19 -2.87
CA GLY A 138 -6.88 -1.89 -3.01
C GLY A 138 -7.81 -1.73 -1.82
N VAL A 139 -8.89 -2.51 -1.83
CA VAL A 139 -9.92 -2.48 -0.78
C VAL A 139 -9.69 -3.59 0.24
N LYS A 140 -9.59 -3.21 1.52
CA LYS A 140 -9.47 -4.14 2.65
C LYS A 140 -10.68 -5.07 2.72
N GLN A 141 -10.40 -6.37 2.83
CA GLN A 141 -11.40 -7.42 3.01
C GLN A 141 -10.76 -8.69 3.55
N LYS A 142 -11.58 -9.70 3.84
CA LYS A 142 -11.10 -11.02 4.27
C LYS A 142 -10.70 -11.87 3.06
N TYR A 143 -9.49 -12.41 3.07
CA TYR A 143 -9.01 -13.38 2.10
C TYR A 143 -8.17 -14.47 2.78
N LEU A 144 -8.31 -15.73 2.33
CA LEU A 144 -7.64 -16.91 2.90
C LEU A 144 -7.85 -17.16 4.42
N GLY A 145 -8.75 -16.41 5.06
CA GLY A 145 -9.05 -16.50 6.49
C GLY A 145 -8.52 -15.32 7.31
N ILE A 146 -7.71 -14.44 6.74
CA ILE A 146 -7.07 -13.28 7.38
C ILE A 146 -7.43 -11.96 6.68
N PRO A 147 -7.11 -10.79 7.26
CA PRO A 147 -7.19 -9.51 6.56
C PRO A 147 -6.33 -9.51 5.27
N GLY A 148 -6.72 -8.69 4.30
CA GLY A 148 -6.03 -8.63 3.01
C GLY A 148 -6.83 -7.93 1.92
N MET A 149 -6.51 -8.26 0.66
CA MET A 149 -7.15 -7.73 -0.54
C MET A 149 -7.49 -8.84 -1.52
N LYS A 150 -8.72 -8.81 -2.07
CA LYS A 150 -9.25 -9.83 -2.99
C LYS A 150 -10.10 -9.18 -4.08
N LYS A 151 -9.89 -9.55 -5.34
CA LYS A 151 -10.52 -8.96 -6.56
C LYS A 151 -10.21 -7.48 -6.82
N HIS A 152 -10.19 -6.64 -5.79
CA HIS A 152 -10.02 -5.18 -5.87
C HIS A 152 -8.59 -4.78 -5.51
N VAL A 153 -7.60 -5.33 -6.23
CA VAL A 153 -6.20 -4.91 -6.17
C VAL A 153 -5.92 -4.14 -7.45
N GLN A 154 -5.67 -2.84 -7.34
CA GLN A 154 -5.62 -1.91 -8.48
C GLN A 154 -4.20 -1.67 -8.97
N ALA A 155 -3.26 -1.54 -8.03
CA ALA A 155 -1.88 -1.18 -8.33
C ALA A 155 -0.92 -1.85 -7.34
N SER A 156 0.34 -1.92 -7.73
CA SER A 156 1.45 -2.34 -6.89
C SER A 156 2.71 -1.59 -7.27
N GLU A 157 3.55 -1.29 -6.29
CA GLU A 157 4.80 -0.57 -6.47
C GLU A 157 5.90 -1.20 -5.60
N TRP A 158 7.03 -1.52 -6.21
CA TRP A 158 8.21 -2.01 -5.51
C TRP A 158 8.87 -0.85 -4.75
N LEU A 159 9.19 -1.06 -3.48
CA LEU A 159 9.77 -0.04 -2.59
C LEU A 159 11.24 -0.30 -2.25
N ASP A 160 11.84 -1.32 -2.85
CA ASP A 160 13.25 -1.59 -2.73
C ASP A 160 14.07 -0.71 -3.68
N GLU A 161 14.95 0.11 -3.11
CA GLU A 161 15.95 0.93 -3.83
C GLU A 161 17.10 0.09 -4.39
#